data_AF-A0AAU8PD54-F1
#
_entry.id   AF-A0AAU8PD54-F1
#
_cell.length_a   1.000
_cell.length_b   1.000
_cell.length_c   1.000
_cell.angle_alpha   90.00
_cell.angle_beta   90.00
_cell.angle_gamma   90.00
#
_symmetry.space_group_name_H-M   'P 1'
#
loop_
_entity.id
_entity.type
_entity.pdbx_description
1 polymer ?
#
loop_
_entity_poly.entity_id
_entity_poly.type
_entity_poly.pdbx_seq_one_letter_code
_entity_poly.pdbx_strand_id
1 'polypeptide(L)' 'MILYTPMQLELVFEGLEEMQHAPTREVSIGGVPVLIQDTGPGEGRVVRLLSTDPLDYLRSDLYPGAVVKLFRCTQTG' A
#
# COMPACT_ATOMS: atom_id res chain seq x y z
N MET A 1 -2.94 21.15 -13.87
CA MET A 1 -2.45 22.33 -13.12
C MET A 1 -1.73 21.82 -11.89
N ILE A 2 -0.50 22.27 -11.64
CA ILE A 2 0.23 21.98 -10.40
C ILE A 2 0.20 23.25 -9.57
N LEU A 3 -0.30 23.17 -8.34
CA LEU A 3 -0.20 24.24 -7.36
C LEU A 3 1.16 24.11 -6.67
N TYR A 4 2.04 25.10 -6.83
CA TYR A 4 3.37 25.11 -6.20
C TYR A 4 3.39 26.14 -5.06
N THR A 5 3.26 25.67 -3.83
CA THR A 5 3.36 26.48 -2.62
C THR A 5 4.68 26.18 -1.92
N PRO A 6 5.69 27.06 -2.00
CA PRO A 6 6.95 26.84 -1.31
C PRO A 6 6.72 26.85 0.21
N MET A 7 7.15 25.79 0.88
CA MET A 7 7.09 25.61 2.34
C MET A 7 8.51 25.39 2.86
N GLN A 8 8.78 25.83 4.09
CA GLN A 8 10.07 25.59 4.74
C GLN A 8 10.27 24.09 4.98
N LEU A 9 11.49 23.61 4.75
CA LEU A 9 11.79 22.18 4.77
C LEU A 9 11.63 21.59 6.18
N GLU A 10 11.92 22.40 7.21
CA GLU A 10 11.76 22.06 8.61
C GLU A 10 10.30 21.68 8.93
N LEU A 11 9.32 22.41 8.37
CA LEU A 11 7.89 22.11 8.54
C LEU A 11 7.45 20.86 7.77
N VAL A 12 8.09 20.55 6.63
CA VAL A 12 7.79 19.33 5.86
C VAL A 12 8.23 18.08 6.62
N PHE A 13 9.35 18.19 7.34
CA PHE A 13 10.00 17.06 8.02
C PHE A 13 9.62 16.91 9.49
N GLU A 14 8.89 17.87 10.06
CA GLU A 14 8.34 17.76 11.41
C GLU A 14 7.50 16.49 11.55
N GLY A 15 7.80 15.67 12.56
CA GLY A 15 7.09 14.41 12.84
C GLY A 15 7.54 13.20 12.01
N LEU A 16 8.53 13.33 11.11
CA LEU A 16 9.07 12.17 10.38
C LEU A 16 9.62 11.08 11.31
N GLU A 17 10.23 11.46 12.43
CA GLU A 17 10.76 10.51 13.41
C GLU A 17 9.66 9.72 14.14
N GLU A 18 8.46 10.31 14.25
CA GLU A 18 7.30 9.69 14.88
C GLU A 18 6.52 8.78 13.91
N MET A 19 6.83 8.83 12.61
CA MET A 19 6.21 7.97 11.60
C MET A 19 6.67 6.52 11.77
N GLN A 20 5.97 5.80 12.64
CA GLN A 20 6.10 4.36 12.75
C GLN A 20 5.60 3.72 11.46
N HIS A 21 6.54 3.23 10.65
CA HIS A 21 6.22 2.42 9.49
C HIS A 21 5.71 1.09 10.01
N ALA A 22 4.39 0.88 9.90
CA ALA A 22 3.86 -0.42 10.18
C ALA A 22 4.51 -1.45 9.24
N PRO A 23 4.85 -2.65 9.75
CA PRO A 23 5.49 -3.67 8.92
C PRO A 23 4.58 -4.00 7.75
N THR A 24 5.12 -3.87 6.55
CA THR A 24 4.46 -4.25 5.31
C THR A 24 5.12 -5.46 4.70
N ARG A 25 4.35 -6.28 3.97
CA ARG A 25 4.87 -7.41 3.20
C ARG A 25 4.22 -7.50 1.84
N GLU A 26 4.96 -8.09 0.90
CA GLU A 26 4.46 -8.36 -0.44
C GLU A 26 3.68 -9.67 -0.50
N VAL A 27 2.55 -9.63 -1.18
CA VAL A 27 1.71 -10.80 -1.44
C VAL A 27 1.15 -10.73 -2.85
N SER A 28 0.84 -11.87 -3.45
CA SER A 28 0.09 -11.93 -4.70
C SER A 28 -1.39 -12.23 -4.42
N ILE A 29 -2.28 -11.38 -4.94
CA ILE A 29 -3.74 -11.54 -4.84
C ILE A 29 -4.29 -11.68 -6.25
N GLY A 30 -4.75 -12.88 -6.61
CA GLY A 30 -5.26 -13.16 -7.94
C GLY A 30 -4.24 -12.86 -9.05
N GLY A 31 -2.95 -13.12 -8.80
CA GLY A 31 -1.85 -12.86 -9.74
C GLY A 31 -1.27 -11.45 -9.66
N VAL A 32 -1.91 -10.51 -8.95
CA VAL A 32 -1.45 -9.12 -8.86
C VAL A 32 -0.54 -8.96 -7.64
N PRO A 33 0.73 -8.54 -7.81
CA PRO A 33 1.61 -8.28 -6.67
C PRO A 33 1.16 -7.00 -5.95
N VAL A 34 1.01 -7.09 -4.64
CA VAL A 34 0.57 -5.99 -3.78
C VAL A 34 1.38 -5.92 -2.51
N LEU A 35 1.58 -4.70 -2.01
CA LEU A 35 2.11 -4.45 -0.68
C LEU A 35 0.95 -4.32 0.30
N ILE A 36 0.97 -5.10 1.38
CA ILE A 36 -0.05 -5.05 2.42
C ILE A 36 0.55 -4.71 3.78
N GLN A 37 -0.30 -4.16 4.65
CA GLN A 37 -0.09 -4.08 6.09
C GLN A 37 -1.05 -5.08 6.75
N ASP A 38 -0.56 -6.02 7.57
CA ASP A 38 -1.44 -6.96 8.27
C ASP A 38 -2.32 -6.20 9.28
N THR A 39 -3.64 -6.41 9.23
CA THR A 39 -4.61 -5.75 10.13
C THR A 39 -5.23 -6.72 11.15
N GLY A 40 -5.01 -8.02 10.96
CA GLY A 40 -5.49 -9.09 11.84
C GLY A 40 -5.18 -10.47 11.26
N PRO A 41 -5.57 -11.55 11.96
CA PRO A 41 -5.33 -12.92 11.48
C PRO A 41 -6.01 -13.17 10.13
N GLY A 42 -5.22 -13.39 9.09
CA GLY A 42 -5.71 -13.68 7.75
C GLY A 42 -6.33 -12.49 7.01
N GLU A 43 -6.12 -11.27 7.49
CA GLU A 43 -6.60 -10.04 6.86
C GLU A 43 -5.48 -9.00 6.78
N GLY A 44 -5.45 -8.27 5.68
CA GLY A 44 -4.51 -7.19 5.47
C GLY A 44 -5.15 -6.02 4.76
N ARG A 45 -4.55 -4.85 4.93
CA ARG A 45 -4.90 -3.65 4.19
C ARG A 45 -3.90 -3.44 3.05
N VAL A 46 -4.40 -3.24 1.84
CA VAL A 46 -3.56 -2.89 0.70
C VAL A 46 -2.94 -1.52 0.94
N VAL A 47 -1.62 -1.44 0.92
CA VAL A 47 -0.87 -0.17 0.97
C VAL A 47 -0.70 0.38 -0.44
N ARG A 48 -0.29 -0.48 -1.39
CA ARG A 48 -0.15 -0.14 -2.81
C ARG A 48 -0.16 -1.39 -3.69
N LEU A 49 -0.54 -1.20 -4.95
CA LEU A 49 -0.29 -2.19 -5.98
C LEU A 49 1.18 -2.10 -6.41
N LEU A 50 1.77 -3.24 -6.76
CA LEU A 50 3.12 -3.35 -7.33
C LEU A 50 3.07 -3.79 -8.80
N SER A 51 1.86 -3.92 -9.37
CA SER A 51 1.70 -4.29 -10.77
C SER A 51 2.19 -3.20 -11.71
N THR A 52 2.76 -3.66 -12.83
CA THR A 52 3.13 -2.84 -13.98
C THR A 52 2.02 -2.78 -15.04
N ASP A 53 0.97 -3.60 -14.92
CA ASP A 53 -0.21 -3.56 -15.79
C ASP A 53 -1.20 -2.48 -15.32
N PRO A 54 -1.51 -1.46 -16.13
CA PRO A 54 -2.50 -0.44 -15.79
C PRO A 54 -3.91 -1.00 -15.54
N LEU A 55 -4.27 -2.14 -16.15
CA LEU A 55 -5.59 -2.75 -15.98
C LEU A 55 -5.83 -3.21 -14.54
N ASP A 56 -4.76 -3.57 -13.81
CA ASP A 56 -4.86 -3.95 -12.40
C ASP A 56 -5.30 -2.79 -11.51
N TYR A 57 -5.00 -1.55 -11.88
CA TYR A 57 -5.46 -0.35 -11.14
C TYR A 57 -6.94 -0.04 -11.38
N LEU A 58 -7.58 -0.67 -12.36
CA LEU A 58 -9.02 -0.52 -12.64
C LEU A 58 -9.88 -1.53 -11.87
N ARG A 59 -9.24 -2.44 -11.14
CA ARG A 59 -9.92 -3.46 -10.33
C ARG A 59 -10.59 -2.83 -9.12
N SER A 60 -11.90 -2.99 -9.01
CA SER A 60 -12.67 -2.48 -7.87
C SER A 60 -12.39 -3.23 -6.56
N ASP A 61 -11.85 -4.43 -6.65
CA ASP A 61 -11.51 -5.29 -5.50
C ASP A 61 -10.07 -5.06 -4.97
N LEU A 62 -9.26 -4.26 -5.68
CA LEU A 62 -7.84 -4.11 -5.38
C LEU A 62 -7.40 -2.65 -5.54
N TYR A 63 -7.41 -1.91 -4.42
CA TYR A 63 -7.01 -0.50 -4.38
C TYR A 63 -6.36 -0.15 -3.04
N PRO A 64 -5.52 0.90 -2.96
CA PRO A 64 -4.94 1.35 -1.71
C PRO A 64 -6.01 1.63 -0.64
N GLY A 65 -5.83 1.04 0.53
CA GLY A 65 -6.75 1.12 1.66
C GLY A 65 -7.80 -0.01 1.72
N ALA A 66 -7.95 -0.82 0.68
CA ALA A 66 -8.85 -1.98 0.66
C ALA A 66 -8.43 -3.03 1.69
N VAL A 67 -9.40 -3.62 2.39
CA VAL A 67 -9.18 -4.75 3.30
C VAL A 67 -9.39 -6.05 2.52
N VAL A 68 -8.39 -6.92 2.55
CA VAL A 68 -8.34 -8.16 1.78
C VAL A 68 -8.12 -9.36 2.69
N LYS A 69 -8.77 -10.46 2.35
CA LYS A 69 -8.61 -11.75 3.04
C LYS A 69 -7.43 -12.53 2.44
N LEU A 70 -6.52 -12.98 3.29
CA LEU A 70 -5.22 -13.53 2.93
C LEU A 70 -5.17 -15.07 2.92
N PHE A 71 -6.33 -15.74 2.87
CA PHE A 71 -6.40 -17.21 2.96
C PHE A 71 -5.75 -17.96 1.79
N ARG A 72 -5.47 -17.29 0.67
CA ARG A 72 -4.85 -17.88 -0.54
C ARG A 72 -3.86 -16.96 -1.24
N CYS A 73 -3.20 -16.05 -0.51
CA CYS A 73 -2.17 -15.22 -1.10
C CYS A 73 -0.82 -15.97 -1.11
N THR A 74 -0.12 -15.97 -2.24
CA THR A 74 1.26 -16.46 -2.27
C THR A 74 2.18 -15.33 -1.83
N GLN A 75 3.17 -15.66 -0.99
CA GLN A 75 4.20 -14.70 -0.62
C GLN A 75 5.19 -14.60 -1.77
N THR A 76 5.38 -13.40 -2.31
CA THR A 76 6.46 -13.13 -3.27
C THR A 76 7.74 -13.02 -2.46
N GLY A 77 8.70 -13.92 -2.73
CA GLY A 77 9.99 -13.99 -2.03
C GLY A 77 11.05 -13.08 -2.64
#